data_AF-A0A970DDD2-F1
#
_entry.id   AF-A0A970DDD2-F1
#
_cell.length_a   1.000
_cell.length_b   1.000
_cell.length_c   1.000
_cell.angle_alpha   90.00
_cell.angle_beta   90.00
_cell.angle_gamma   90.00
#
_symmetry.space_group_name_H-M   'P 1'
#
loop_
_entity.id
_entity.type
_entity.pdbx_description
1 polymer ?
#
loop_
_entity_poly.entity_id
_entity_poly.type
_entity_poly.pdbx_seq_one_letter_code
_entity_poly.pdbx_strand_id
1 'polypeptide(L)'
;VDQSEWVGTMLGRRVRDGYRYTENGKITRDKRAIIETEYHREESPRRVWDDYSPPDFDYVNVFTGANGVKENHKDAWDLTAEDFIRHHVYGYYEFYSRRMQANSPKPYYSAAAMMIWSDSNQHGRLQATENCRMSGRVDPVRIKKQSFYAMKAIQSPVPEIYLVGHWNYPTDPNAYVYGVKDPETHQYTGEKALRDPYNKTIYVIGSEHIRTVELLINGKSVGYNDQPEKVFLYKFPGINIMQPGYIEAVGYDAQGKAVASHKIETVGEVTEIRLTPVTGPEGLRADGADIAFIDVEVVDAQGRVYPLDYERIDFEITGPATFLGGYNSGIKDLGHDVDYVYAECGTNRVFLRAAREAGPITVTATRPGLPPASVTIYSKPFPVDASGLTRLMPQVYSEIYQAPKRVPCPLPELTDVSDLIVKQTIRVFVDDQEVDFGKDLSAYRMVGVYGPAFPLLDKLGVEYHFAEREQKLTVKHGGNVIETRVADSDLYINGVPGTINDWPEIINGVLHIEISTVVPALGFKTYWGENKREYYIVR
;
A
#
# COMPACT_ATOMS: atom_id res chain seq x y z
N VAL A 1 19.49 12.45 -12.17
CA VAL A 1 18.29 12.78 -12.97
C VAL A 1 17.96 11.67 -13.97
N ASP A 2 18.94 10.86 -14.40
CA ASP A 2 18.75 9.82 -15.44
C ASP A 2 18.20 8.44 -14.97
N GLN A 3 17.48 8.36 -13.85
CA GLN A 3 16.87 7.10 -13.39
C GLN A 3 15.39 7.20 -12.98
N SER A 4 14.76 8.38 -13.10
CA SER A 4 13.38 8.60 -12.66
C SER A 4 12.32 8.49 -13.77
N GLU A 5 12.67 8.05 -14.99
CA GLU A 5 11.71 8.02 -16.11
C GLU A 5 10.91 6.71 -16.26
N TRP A 6 11.10 5.71 -15.40
CA TRP A 6 10.20 4.55 -15.36
C TRP A 6 8.99 4.84 -14.48
N VAL A 7 8.23 5.87 -14.84
CA VAL A 7 6.89 6.08 -14.30
C VAL A 7 5.98 4.99 -14.85
N GLY A 8 5.64 4.02 -14.00
CA GLY A 8 4.47 3.18 -14.21
C GLY A 8 3.27 4.12 -14.33
N THR A 9 2.73 4.27 -15.55
CA THR A 9 1.48 4.99 -15.74
C THR A 9 0.40 4.09 -15.17
N MET A 10 -0.35 4.53 -14.15
CA MET A 10 -1.65 3.92 -13.87
C MET A 10 -2.37 3.87 -15.21
N LEU A 11 -2.79 2.69 -15.67
CA LEU A 11 -3.48 2.57 -16.96
C LEU A 11 -4.79 3.35 -16.87
N GLY A 12 -4.72 4.65 -17.17
CA GLY A 12 -5.82 5.58 -17.04
C GLY A 12 -6.91 5.26 -18.05
N ARG A 13 -7.94 6.10 -18.08
CA ARG A 13 -9.10 5.96 -18.99
C ARG A 13 -8.73 5.90 -20.49
N ARG A 14 -7.49 6.20 -20.87
CA ARG A 14 -6.93 6.00 -22.23
C ARG A 14 -6.82 4.53 -22.63
N VAL A 15 -6.73 3.62 -21.67
CA VAL A 15 -6.52 2.17 -21.88
C VAL A 15 -7.77 1.36 -21.54
N ARG A 16 -8.64 1.87 -20.66
CA ARG A 16 -9.89 1.20 -20.24
C ARG A 16 -11.09 2.13 -20.30
N ASP A 17 -12.21 1.62 -20.79
CA ASP A 17 -13.55 2.20 -20.67
C ASP A 17 -14.38 1.33 -19.71
N GLY A 18 -14.69 1.88 -18.55
CA GLY A 18 -15.18 1.11 -17.41
C GLY A 18 -14.27 -0.08 -17.11
N TYR A 19 -14.85 -1.29 -17.10
CA TYR A 19 -14.10 -2.52 -16.84
C TYR A 19 -13.44 -3.15 -18.07
N ARG A 20 -13.58 -2.58 -19.28
CA ARG A 20 -13.08 -3.18 -20.54
C ARG A 20 -11.90 -2.40 -21.10
N TYR A 21 -10.98 -3.09 -21.77
CA TYR A 21 -9.90 -2.43 -22.53
C TYR A 21 -10.45 -1.81 -23.82
N THR A 22 -10.06 -0.57 -24.10
CA THR A 22 -10.23 0.05 -25.43
C THR A 22 -9.37 -0.70 -26.45
N GLU A 23 -9.58 -0.49 -27.76
CA GLU A 23 -8.76 -1.11 -28.80
C GLU A 23 -7.27 -0.77 -28.63
N ASN A 24 -6.96 0.53 -28.46
CA ASN A 24 -5.62 1.02 -28.14
C ASN A 24 -5.11 0.49 -26.79
N GLY A 25 -6.02 0.32 -25.84
CA GLY A 25 -5.70 -0.27 -24.55
C GLY A 25 -5.28 -1.74 -24.63
N LYS A 26 -5.90 -2.54 -25.51
CA LYS A 26 -5.49 -3.92 -25.79
C LYS A 26 -4.11 -3.98 -26.44
N ILE A 27 -3.82 -3.08 -27.38
CA ILE A 27 -2.49 -3.00 -28.01
C ILE A 27 -1.43 -2.63 -26.97
N THR A 28 -1.69 -1.61 -26.16
CA THR A 28 -0.78 -1.18 -25.07
C THR A 28 -0.53 -2.33 -24.10
N ARG A 29 -1.61 -3.01 -23.71
CA ARG A 29 -1.58 -4.17 -22.83
C ARG A 29 -0.71 -5.32 -23.39
N ASP A 30 -0.92 -5.66 -24.66
CA ASP A 30 -0.34 -6.86 -25.26
C ASP A 30 1.10 -6.64 -25.75
N LYS A 31 1.52 -5.37 -25.91
CA LYS A 31 2.82 -5.02 -26.52
C LYS A 31 3.75 -4.19 -25.65
N ARG A 32 3.35 -3.77 -24.44
CA ARG A 32 4.20 -2.99 -23.52
C ARG A 32 4.51 -3.74 -22.24
N ALA A 33 5.64 -3.40 -21.63
CA ALA A 33 5.93 -3.76 -20.26
C ALA A 33 4.90 -3.12 -19.32
N ILE A 34 4.23 -3.93 -18.51
CA ILE A 34 3.26 -3.47 -17.52
C ILE A 34 3.87 -3.59 -16.14
N ILE A 35 3.79 -2.52 -15.37
CA ILE A 35 4.17 -2.49 -13.96
C ILE A 35 2.91 -2.20 -13.16
N GLU A 36 2.59 -3.07 -12.20
CA GLU A 36 1.57 -2.75 -11.20
C GLU A 36 2.17 -1.76 -10.20
N THR A 37 1.51 -0.62 -10.03
CA THR A 37 2.02 0.49 -9.22
C THR A 37 1.43 0.55 -7.82
N GLU A 38 0.26 -0.05 -7.60
CA GLU A 38 -0.39 -0.08 -6.29
C GLU A 38 -1.43 -1.22 -6.14
N TYR A 39 -0.97 -2.40 -5.73
CA TYR A 39 -1.88 -3.48 -5.31
C TYR A 39 -1.93 -3.64 -3.79
N HIS A 40 -2.92 -4.40 -3.30
CA HIS A 40 -3.15 -4.73 -1.89
C HIS A 40 -3.54 -3.51 -1.04
N ARG A 41 -4.85 -3.25 -0.94
CA ARG A 41 -5.40 -2.07 -0.25
C ARG A 41 -5.87 -2.38 1.17
N GLU A 42 -5.83 -3.65 1.54
CA GLU A 42 -6.17 -4.16 2.85
C GLU A 42 -5.32 -3.52 3.95
N GLU A 43 -5.86 -3.48 5.15
CA GLU A 43 -5.25 -2.84 6.31
C GLU A 43 -5.39 -3.76 7.51
N SER A 44 -4.32 -3.92 8.28
CA SER A 44 -4.34 -4.65 9.53
C SER A 44 -3.26 -4.11 10.48
N PRO A 45 -3.62 -3.78 11.72
CA PRO A 45 -2.70 -3.26 12.71
C PRO A 45 -1.71 -4.34 13.18
N ARG A 46 -0.53 -3.92 13.66
CA ARG A 46 0.47 -4.86 14.20
C ARG A 46 -0.03 -5.60 15.45
N ARG A 47 -0.79 -4.91 16.30
CA ARG A 47 -1.13 -5.35 17.66
C ARG A 47 -2.14 -6.51 17.76
N VAL A 48 -2.70 -6.98 16.65
CA VAL A 48 -3.76 -8.01 16.64
C VAL A 48 -3.24 -9.24 15.92
N TRP A 49 -2.81 -10.25 16.68
CA TRP A 49 -2.17 -11.45 16.14
C TRP A 49 -3.11 -12.28 15.26
N ASP A 50 -4.15 -12.80 15.90
CA ASP A 50 -5.14 -13.70 15.33
C ASP A 50 -6.37 -13.74 16.26
N ASP A 51 -7.40 -14.40 15.77
CA ASP A 51 -8.68 -14.62 16.43
C ASP A 51 -8.62 -15.50 17.70
N TYR A 52 -7.46 -16.06 18.04
CA TYR A 52 -7.25 -16.95 19.18
C TYR A 52 -6.39 -16.31 20.26
N SER A 53 -6.03 -15.04 20.08
CA SER A 53 -5.12 -14.32 20.96
C SER A 53 -5.89 -13.39 21.89
N PRO A 54 -5.53 -13.34 23.19
CA PRO A 54 -6.07 -12.35 24.11
C PRO A 54 -5.61 -10.93 23.74
N PRO A 55 -6.28 -9.88 24.24
CA PRO A 55 -7.37 -9.96 25.23
C PRO A 55 -8.75 -10.32 24.64
N ASP A 56 -8.98 -10.03 23.37
CA ASP A 56 -10.33 -10.00 22.81
C ASP A 56 -10.73 -11.24 22.01
N PHE A 57 -9.77 -12.07 21.58
CA PHE A 57 -10.01 -13.25 20.72
C PHE A 57 -10.78 -12.90 19.43
N ASP A 58 -10.56 -11.67 18.97
CA ASP A 58 -11.16 -11.02 17.79
C ASP A 58 -10.39 -9.72 17.54
N TYR A 59 -10.52 -9.16 16.33
CA TYR A 59 -10.20 -7.76 16.09
C TYR A 59 -11.41 -6.88 16.43
N VAL A 60 -11.36 -6.25 17.61
CA VAL A 60 -12.43 -5.31 18.02
C VAL A 60 -12.30 -4.02 17.22
N ASN A 61 -13.23 -3.82 16.28
CA ASN A 61 -13.27 -2.67 15.39
C ASN A 61 -14.72 -2.26 15.05
N VAL A 62 -14.87 -1.27 14.15
CA VAL A 62 -16.18 -0.78 13.68
C VAL A 62 -16.38 -1.13 12.21
N PHE A 63 -16.22 -2.42 11.88
CA PHE A 63 -16.46 -2.96 10.55
C PHE A 63 -17.95 -3.04 10.20
N THR A 64 -18.31 -2.72 8.96
CA THR A 64 -19.71 -2.71 8.48
C THR A 64 -19.97 -3.67 7.32
N GLY A 65 -19.04 -4.58 6.99
CA GLY A 65 -19.18 -5.48 5.84
C GLY A 65 -18.78 -4.85 4.51
N ALA A 66 -18.47 -3.54 4.50
CA ALA A 66 -18.32 -2.78 3.27
C ALA A 66 -17.02 -3.09 2.49
N ASN A 67 -16.10 -3.88 3.05
CA ASN A 67 -14.92 -4.48 2.40
C ASN A 67 -14.21 -3.56 1.39
N GLY A 68 -13.45 -2.61 1.93
CA GLY A 68 -12.68 -1.64 1.15
C GLY A 68 -13.45 -0.38 0.74
N VAL A 69 -14.77 -0.33 0.93
CA VAL A 69 -15.55 0.92 0.83
C VAL A 69 -15.21 1.82 2.02
N LYS A 70 -14.85 3.07 1.72
CA LYS A 70 -14.48 4.04 2.72
C LYS A 70 -15.72 4.73 3.27
N GLU A 71 -15.89 4.70 4.58
CA GLU A 71 -16.95 5.40 5.30
C GLU A 71 -16.37 6.17 6.49
N ASN A 72 -16.94 7.34 6.79
CA ASN A 72 -16.47 8.17 7.90
C ASN A 72 -16.73 7.48 9.24
N HIS A 73 -15.72 7.47 10.11
CA HIS A 73 -15.80 6.85 11.45
C HIS A 73 -16.16 5.36 11.43
N LYS A 74 -15.85 4.66 10.33
CA LYS A 74 -16.02 3.21 10.16
C LYS A 74 -14.73 2.58 9.67
N ASP A 75 -14.65 1.28 9.83
CA ASP A 75 -13.53 0.47 9.35
C ASP A 75 -13.95 -0.35 8.15
N ALA A 76 -13.16 -0.31 7.08
CA ALA A 76 -13.46 -1.05 5.86
C ALA A 76 -12.89 -2.47 5.85
N TRP A 77 -12.10 -2.83 6.85
CA TRP A 77 -11.40 -4.11 6.94
C TRP A 77 -11.51 -4.66 8.36
N ASP A 78 -11.75 -5.96 8.45
CA ASP A 78 -11.76 -6.73 9.69
C ASP A 78 -10.75 -7.87 9.58
N LEU A 79 -9.47 -7.50 9.66
CA LEU A 79 -8.36 -8.41 9.41
C LEU A 79 -7.39 -8.42 10.59
N THR A 80 -7.20 -9.59 11.18
CA THR A 80 -6.06 -9.86 12.06
C THR A 80 -4.75 -9.87 11.28
N ALA A 81 -3.60 -9.86 11.95
CA ALA A 81 -2.30 -9.98 11.28
C ALA A 81 -2.17 -11.31 10.51
N GLU A 82 -2.76 -12.38 11.02
CA GLU A 82 -2.87 -13.67 10.34
C GLU A 82 -3.69 -13.58 9.04
N ASP A 83 -4.86 -12.96 9.07
CA ASP A 83 -5.69 -12.76 7.87
C ASP A 83 -5.02 -11.86 6.84
N PHE A 84 -4.34 -10.82 7.30
CA PHE A 84 -3.63 -9.89 6.43
C PHE A 84 -2.54 -10.59 5.61
N ILE A 85 -1.80 -11.52 6.21
CA ILE A 85 -0.81 -12.36 5.52
C ILE A 85 -1.47 -13.25 4.46
N ARG A 86 -2.64 -13.84 4.75
CA ARG A 86 -3.37 -14.61 3.76
C ARG A 86 -3.72 -13.74 2.56
N HIS A 87 -4.28 -12.55 2.80
CA HIS A 87 -4.55 -11.59 1.72
C HIS A 87 -3.28 -11.23 0.92
N HIS A 88 -2.11 -11.10 1.56
CA HIS A 88 -0.85 -10.84 0.86
C HIS A 88 -0.46 -11.95 -0.10
N VAL A 89 -0.56 -13.22 0.32
CA VAL A 89 -0.27 -14.36 -0.54
C VAL A 89 -1.16 -14.34 -1.78
N TYR A 90 -2.47 -14.14 -1.57
CA TYR A 90 -3.44 -14.13 -2.65
C TYR A 90 -3.19 -12.96 -3.61
N GLY A 91 -2.96 -11.76 -3.09
CA GLY A 91 -2.66 -10.58 -3.91
C GLY A 91 -1.34 -10.71 -4.67
N TYR A 92 -0.26 -11.17 -4.02
CA TYR A 92 1.03 -11.32 -4.69
C TYR A 92 1.01 -12.42 -5.76
N TYR A 93 0.27 -13.50 -5.53
CA TYR A 93 0.20 -14.62 -6.48
C TYR A 93 -0.35 -14.22 -7.85
N GLU A 94 -1.26 -13.25 -7.92
CA GLU A 94 -1.75 -12.70 -9.19
C GLU A 94 -0.58 -12.23 -10.08
N PHE A 95 0.36 -11.49 -9.49
CA PHE A 95 1.53 -10.97 -10.19
C PHE A 95 2.59 -12.05 -10.40
N TYR A 96 2.85 -12.87 -9.39
CA TYR A 96 3.82 -13.96 -9.46
C TYR A 96 3.50 -14.95 -10.59
N SER A 97 2.24 -15.38 -10.69
CA SER A 97 1.80 -16.40 -11.67
C SER A 97 1.79 -15.89 -13.12
N ARG A 98 1.85 -14.57 -13.32
CA ARG A 98 1.82 -13.92 -14.64
C ARG A 98 3.00 -12.96 -14.86
N ARG A 99 4.08 -13.09 -14.09
CA ARG A 99 5.30 -12.29 -14.33
C ARG A 99 5.94 -12.69 -15.65
N MET A 100 6.77 -11.82 -16.24
CA MET A 100 7.44 -12.10 -17.52
C MET A 100 8.30 -13.38 -17.51
N GLN A 101 8.81 -13.78 -16.34
CA GLN A 101 9.56 -15.01 -16.13
C GLN A 101 8.70 -16.21 -15.70
N ALA A 102 7.39 -16.05 -15.53
CA ALA A 102 6.51 -17.17 -15.22
C ALA A 102 6.40 -18.10 -16.43
N ASN A 103 6.27 -19.39 -16.16
CA ASN A 103 5.84 -20.38 -17.15
C ASN A 103 4.32 -20.24 -17.43
N SER A 104 3.91 -19.06 -17.85
CA SER A 104 2.53 -18.72 -18.22
C SER A 104 2.43 -18.60 -19.73
N PRO A 105 1.38 -19.13 -20.38
CA PRO A 105 1.18 -18.93 -21.82
C PRO A 105 0.87 -17.47 -22.19
N LYS A 106 0.54 -16.64 -21.19
CA LYS A 106 0.23 -15.21 -21.33
C LYS A 106 0.85 -14.42 -20.17
N PRO A 107 2.18 -14.22 -20.14
CA PRO A 107 2.80 -13.36 -19.15
C PRO A 107 2.36 -11.91 -19.36
N TYR A 108 2.37 -11.13 -18.29
CA TYR A 108 1.75 -9.81 -18.26
C TYR A 108 2.57 -8.78 -17.48
N TYR A 109 3.01 -9.14 -16.27
CA TYR A 109 3.63 -8.19 -15.35
C TYR A 109 5.15 -8.22 -15.44
N SER A 110 5.73 -7.06 -15.69
CA SER A 110 7.18 -6.84 -15.61
C SER A 110 7.64 -6.57 -14.17
N ALA A 111 6.81 -5.90 -13.38
CA ALA A 111 7.02 -5.67 -11.95
C ALA A 111 5.68 -5.37 -11.24
N ALA A 112 5.71 -5.42 -9.91
CA ALA A 112 4.58 -5.03 -9.08
C ALA A 112 5.08 -4.34 -7.80
N ALA A 113 4.38 -3.30 -7.37
CA ALA A 113 4.64 -2.58 -6.13
C ALA A 113 3.45 -2.74 -5.18
N MET A 114 3.71 -3.34 -4.01
CA MET A 114 2.71 -3.53 -2.98
C MET A 114 2.55 -2.27 -2.15
N MET A 115 1.33 -1.74 -2.08
CA MET A 115 0.99 -0.59 -1.25
C MET A 115 0.68 -1.07 0.18
N ILE A 116 1.17 -0.52 1.30
CA ILE A 116 2.20 0.50 1.56
C ILE A 116 3.40 -0.19 2.26
N TRP A 117 4.62 0.36 2.23
CA TRP A 117 5.74 -0.22 3.00
C TRP A 117 5.60 -0.03 4.52
N SER A 118 5.40 1.20 4.98
CA SER A 118 5.21 1.56 6.38
C SER A 118 3.84 2.19 6.61
N ASP A 119 3.15 1.77 7.65
CA ASP A 119 1.94 2.46 8.10
C ASP A 119 2.23 3.96 8.29
N SER A 120 1.23 4.79 7.98
CA SER A 120 1.39 6.23 8.04
C SER A 120 0.03 6.93 8.03
N ASN A 121 0.02 8.19 8.46
CA ASN A 121 -1.17 9.04 8.43
C ASN A 121 -1.48 9.53 7.00
N GLN A 122 -1.61 8.59 6.08
CA GLN A 122 -2.09 8.78 4.72
C GLN A 122 -3.58 8.40 4.65
N HIS A 123 -4.17 8.52 3.47
CA HIS A 123 -5.55 8.14 3.21
C HIS A 123 -5.82 6.64 3.50
N GLY A 124 -6.28 6.33 4.72
CA GLY A 124 -6.64 5.00 5.22
C GLY A 124 -8.15 4.73 5.28
N ARG A 125 -8.49 3.49 5.63
CA ARG A 125 -9.87 3.00 5.72
C ARG A 125 -10.20 2.32 7.05
N LEU A 126 -9.25 2.24 7.98
CA LEU A 126 -9.50 1.92 9.39
C LEU A 126 -9.74 3.21 10.21
N GLN A 127 -10.75 3.99 9.84
CA GLN A 127 -10.94 5.34 10.39
C GLN A 127 -11.48 5.35 11.81
N ALA A 128 -12.16 4.29 12.25
CA ALA A 128 -12.79 4.24 13.56
C ALA A 128 -11.81 3.73 14.61
N THR A 129 -10.98 2.76 14.26
CA THR A 129 -10.19 2.01 15.25
C THR A 129 -8.72 2.41 15.26
N GLU A 130 -8.15 2.84 14.13
CA GLU A 130 -6.71 3.08 14.00
C GLU A 130 -6.38 4.54 13.68
N ASN A 131 -5.17 4.97 14.05
CA ASN A 131 -4.72 6.36 13.84
C ASN A 131 -4.15 6.63 12.44
N CYS A 132 -3.84 5.59 11.68
CA CYS A 132 -3.12 5.68 10.42
C CYS A 132 -3.67 4.63 9.44
N ARG A 133 -3.24 4.70 8.19
CA ARG A 133 -3.46 3.60 7.24
C ARG A 133 -2.60 2.40 7.62
N MET A 134 -3.22 1.25 7.86
CA MET A 134 -2.53 0.04 8.36
C MET A 134 -2.10 -0.94 7.24
N SER A 135 -1.86 -0.45 6.02
CA SER A 135 -1.46 -1.31 4.88
C SER A 135 0.04 -1.65 4.87
N GLY A 136 0.81 -1.19 5.85
CA GLY A 136 2.26 -1.37 5.96
C GLY A 136 2.70 -2.80 6.23
N ARG A 137 3.92 -3.15 5.82
CA ARG A 137 4.69 -4.32 6.26
C ARG A 137 5.40 -4.06 7.59
N VAL A 138 5.64 -2.79 7.87
CA VAL A 138 6.09 -2.29 9.17
C VAL A 138 5.09 -1.25 9.67
N ASP A 139 5.03 -1.04 10.98
CA ASP A 139 4.18 -0.01 11.58
C ASP A 139 4.79 1.41 11.41
N PRO A 140 4.16 2.49 11.92
CA PRO A 140 4.68 3.85 11.74
C PRO A 140 6.03 4.09 12.41
N VAL A 141 6.40 3.28 13.40
CA VAL A 141 7.70 3.36 14.10
C VAL A 141 8.69 2.29 13.58
N ARG A 142 8.36 1.65 12.45
CA ARG A 142 9.20 0.69 11.72
C ARG A 142 9.45 -0.60 12.49
N ILE A 143 8.58 -0.96 13.43
CA ILE A 143 8.53 -2.31 13.98
C ILE A 143 7.93 -3.21 12.90
N LYS A 144 8.62 -4.31 12.64
CA LYS A 144 8.23 -5.28 11.60
C LYS A 144 6.95 -5.98 12.01
N LYS A 145 5.95 -5.98 11.13
CA LYS A 145 4.78 -6.84 11.28
C LYS A 145 5.13 -8.25 10.83
N GLN A 146 4.28 -9.20 11.17
CA GLN A 146 4.33 -10.54 10.59
C GLN A 146 4.28 -10.51 9.04
N SER A 147 3.55 -9.55 8.48
CA SER A 147 3.49 -9.27 7.03
C SER A 147 4.88 -9.08 6.40
N PHE A 148 5.81 -8.39 7.09
CA PHE A 148 7.19 -8.23 6.62
C PHE A 148 7.87 -9.59 6.43
N TYR A 149 7.79 -10.46 7.43
CA TYR A 149 8.45 -11.76 7.41
C TYR A 149 7.79 -12.73 6.41
N ALA A 150 6.47 -12.70 6.30
CA ALA A 150 5.75 -13.46 5.29
C ALA A 150 6.18 -13.05 3.88
N MET A 151 6.22 -11.76 3.57
CA MET A 151 6.66 -11.27 2.25
C MET A 151 8.14 -11.55 1.99
N LYS A 152 8.99 -11.50 3.03
CA LYS A 152 10.39 -11.91 2.94
C LYS A 152 10.50 -13.38 2.50
N ALA A 153 9.75 -14.28 3.12
CA ALA A 153 9.75 -15.70 2.75
C ALA A 153 9.21 -15.93 1.34
N ILE A 154 8.09 -15.29 0.97
CA ILE A 154 7.48 -15.39 -0.36
C ILE A 154 8.45 -14.98 -1.47
N GLN A 155 9.20 -13.89 -1.24
CA GLN A 155 10.10 -13.28 -2.23
C GLN A 155 11.55 -13.76 -2.08
N SER A 156 11.81 -14.74 -1.22
CA SER A 156 13.16 -15.22 -0.94
C SER A 156 13.74 -15.93 -2.18
N PRO A 157 14.98 -15.61 -2.59
CA PRO A 157 15.65 -16.29 -3.71
C PRO A 157 16.27 -17.64 -3.31
N VAL A 158 16.11 -18.04 -2.04
CA VAL A 158 16.60 -19.29 -1.46
C VAL A 158 15.47 -19.94 -0.66
N PRO A 159 15.54 -21.25 -0.34
CA PRO A 159 14.55 -21.89 0.50
C PRO A 159 14.39 -21.18 1.84
N GLU A 160 13.22 -20.61 2.08
CA GLU A 160 12.86 -19.93 3.32
C GLU A 160 11.40 -20.25 3.67
N ILE A 161 11.11 -20.31 4.97
CA ILE A 161 9.76 -20.44 5.50
C ILE A 161 9.54 -19.45 6.65
N TYR A 162 8.27 -19.11 6.88
CA TYR A 162 7.81 -18.32 8.01
C TYR A 162 6.53 -18.92 8.58
N LEU A 163 6.65 -19.57 9.73
CA LEU A 163 5.51 -19.91 10.61
C LEU A 163 4.83 -18.65 11.14
N VAL A 164 3.53 -18.51 10.91
CA VAL A 164 2.71 -17.33 11.27
C VAL A 164 2.20 -17.46 12.71
N GLY A 165 2.18 -16.34 13.43
CA GLY A 165 1.57 -16.18 14.76
C GLY A 165 2.60 -16.17 15.89
N HIS A 166 2.16 -16.68 17.04
CA HIS A 166 2.96 -16.90 18.24
C HIS A 166 2.58 -18.24 18.88
N TRP A 167 3.18 -18.62 20.01
CA TRP A 167 2.85 -19.88 20.71
C TRP A 167 2.52 -19.70 22.21
N ASN A 168 1.87 -18.58 22.55
CA ASN A 168 1.45 -18.23 23.92
C ASN A 168 -0.08 -18.27 24.09
N TYR A 169 -0.74 -19.34 23.67
CA TYR A 169 -2.20 -19.45 23.79
C TYR A 169 -2.63 -19.91 25.20
N PRO A 170 -3.78 -19.45 25.73
CA PRO A 170 -4.30 -19.91 27.02
C PRO A 170 -4.51 -21.42 27.07
N THR A 171 -4.19 -22.06 28.20
CA THR A 171 -4.40 -23.50 28.39
C THR A 171 -5.79 -23.86 28.93
N ASP A 172 -6.56 -22.86 29.38
CA ASP A 172 -7.96 -23.04 29.76
C ASP A 172 -8.85 -22.93 28.51
N PRO A 173 -9.57 -24.00 28.10
CA PRO A 173 -10.45 -23.94 26.94
C PRO A 173 -11.59 -22.92 27.11
N ASN A 174 -11.91 -22.49 28.33
CA ASN A 174 -12.95 -21.49 28.58
C ASN A 174 -12.45 -20.04 28.45
N ALA A 175 -11.15 -19.83 28.20
CA ALA A 175 -10.59 -18.49 28.06
C ALA A 175 -10.96 -17.82 26.72
N TYR A 176 -11.25 -18.60 25.67
CA TYR A 176 -11.41 -18.16 24.28
C TYR A 176 -12.78 -17.53 23.99
N VAL A 177 -13.18 -16.57 24.81
CA VAL A 177 -14.48 -15.92 24.74
C VAL A 177 -14.40 -14.67 23.87
N TYR A 178 -15.24 -14.59 22.83
CA TYR A 178 -15.27 -13.45 21.91
C TYR A 178 -16.69 -12.90 21.76
N GLY A 179 -16.79 -11.64 21.31
CA GLY A 179 -18.06 -10.99 21.02
C GLY A 179 -18.67 -11.47 19.70
N VAL A 180 -19.96 -11.76 19.68
CA VAL A 180 -20.65 -12.19 18.45
C VAL A 180 -21.02 -10.96 17.61
N LYS A 181 -20.64 -11.00 16.34
CA LYS A 181 -21.07 -10.02 15.32
C LYS A 181 -22.30 -10.57 14.57
N ASP A 182 -23.29 -9.71 14.35
CA ASP A 182 -24.42 -10.02 13.48
C ASP A 182 -23.92 -10.20 12.03
N PRO A 183 -24.30 -11.27 11.33
CA PRO A 183 -23.71 -11.60 10.03
C PRO A 183 -24.16 -10.67 8.89
N GLU A 184 -25.25 -9.92 9.06
CA GLU A 184 -25.76 -9.00 8.03
C GLU A 184 -25.22 -7.58 8.23
N THR A 185 -25.18 -7.12 9.49
CA THR A 185 -24.80 -5.74 9.85
C THR A 185 -23.34 -5.62 10.30
N HIS A 186 -22.70 -6.73 10.64
CA HIS A 186 -21.34 -6.83 11.20
C HIS A 186 -21.14 -6.11 12.54
N GLN A 187 -22.22 -5.70 13.20
CA GLN A 187 -22.17 -5.06 14.51
C GLN A 187 -22.18 -6.12 15.62
N TYR A 188 -21.49 -5.82 16.73
CA TYR A 188 -21.55 -6.68 17.91
C TYR A 188 -22.97 -6.71 18.50
N THR A 189 -23.48 -7.91 18.75
CA THR A 189 -24.84 -8.13 19.30
C THR A 189 -24.91 -7.93 20.81
N GLY A 190 -23.75 -7.88 21.48
CA GLY A 190 -23.62 -7.94 22.95
C GLY A 190 -23.59 -9.36 23.51
N GLU A 191 -23.86 -10.37 22.68
CA GLU A 191 -23.69 -11.78 23.05
C GLU A 191 -22.22 -12.20 22.98
N LYS A 192 -21.90 -13.25 23.72
CA LYS A 192 -20.57 -13.86 23.74
C LYS A 192 -20.64 -15.31 23.28
N ALA A 193 -19.62 -15.74 22.57
CA ALA A 193 -19.45 -17.13 22.16
C ALA A 193 -18.06 -17.63 22.58
N LEU A 194 -17.89 -18.95 22.54
CA LEU A 194 -16.62 -19.61 22.83
C LEU A 194 -16.02 -20.15 21.52
N ARG A 195 -14.77 -19.80 21.24
CA ARG A 195 -14.03 -20.32 20.09
C ARG A 195 -13.44 -21.68 20.45
N ASP A 196 -13.35 -22.59 19.48
CA ASP A 196 -12.79 -23.94 19.68
C ASP A 196 -11.25 -23.93 19.54
N PRO A 197 -10.47 -24.01 20.64
CA PRO A 197 -9.01 -24.01 20.58
C PRO A 197 -8.41 -25.34 20.09
N TYR A 198 -9.23 -26.39 19.93
CA TYR A 198 -8.79 -27.67 19.38
C TYR A 198 -8.76 -27.67 17.84
N ASN A 199 -9.29 -26.62 17.22
CA ASN A 199 -9.49 -26.55 15.77
C ASN A 199 -8.95 -25.25 15.14
N LYS A 200 -7.87 -24.66 15.68
CA LYS A 200 -7.21 -23.54 15.00
C LYS A 200 -6.52 -24.04 13.73
N THR A 201 -6.56 -23.23 12.68
CA THR A 201 -5.68 -23.43 11.51
C THR A 201 -4.35 -22.71 11.73
N ILE A 202 -3.24 -23.42 11.55
CA ILE A 202 -1.90 -22.85 11.53
C ILE A 202 -1.47 -22.62 10.08
N TYR A 203 -0.84 -21.46 9.85
CA TYR A 203 -0.36 -21.06 8.54
C TYR A 203 1.17 -21.01 8.51
N VAL A 204 1.75 -21.59 7.46
CA VAL A 204 3.17 -21.49 7.16
C VAL A 204 3.31 -20.89 5.77
N ILE A 205 4.14 -19.86 5.66
CA ILE A 205 4.52 -19.26 4.39
C ILE A 205 5.83 -19.89 3.94
N GLY A 206 5.91 -20.38 2.71
CA GLY A 206 7.13 -20.90 2.12
C GLY A 206 7.47 -20.19 0.81
N SER A 207 8.75 -20.05 0.51
CA SER A 207 9.25 -19.61 -0.81
C SER A 207 8.87 -20.60 -1.94
N GLU A 208 9.04 -20.21 -3.20
CA GLU A 208 8.78 -21.09 -4.36
C GLU A 208 9.66 -22.36 -4.42
N HIS A 209 10.70 -22.42 -3.58
CA HIS A 209 11.62 -23.55 -3.48
C HIS A 209 11.17 -24.64 -2.51
N ILE A 210 10.11 -24.39 -1.73
CA ILE A 210 9.55 -25.37 -0.79
C ILE A 210 8.47 -26.16 -1.51
N ARG A 211 8.55 -27.50 -1.43
CA ARG A 211 7.56 -28.43 -2.00
C ARG A 211 6.56 -28.92 -0.97
N THR A 212 7.05 -29.21 0.23
CA THR A 212 6.27 -29.79 1.33
C THR A 212 6.69 -29.13 2.63
N VAL A 213 5.74 -28.90 3.53
CA VAL A 213 6.01 -28.46 4.90
C VAL A 213 5.51 -29.54 5.85
N GLU A 214 6.34 -29.88 6.84
CA GLU A 214 5.94 -30.63 8.02
C GLU A 214 5.73 -29.67 9.19
N LEU A 215 4.68 -29.90 9.97
CA LEU A 215 4.43 -29.18 11.21
C LEU A 215 4.64 -30.11 12.40
N LEU A 216 5.38 -29.65 13.40
CA LEU A 216 5.65 -30.36 14.63
C LEU A 216 5.22 -29.53 15.83
N ILE A 217 4.66 -30.20 16.84
CA ILE A 217 4.39 -29.63 18.17
C ILE A 217 5.17 -30.45 19.17
N ASN A 218 6.05 -29.80 19.94
CA ASN A 218 6.92 -30.46 20.91
C ASN A 218 7.68 -31.67 20.33
N GLY A 219 8.12 -31.54 19.08
CA GLY A 219 8.90 -32.55 18.36
C GLY A 219 8.06 -33.71 17.78
N LYS A 220 6.75 -33.71 18.00
CA LYS A 220 5.83 -34.67 17.40
C LYS A 220 5.22 -34.09 16.13
N SER A 221 5.39 -34.79 15.01
CA SER A 221 4.74 -34.44 13.75
C SER A 221 3.22 -34.45 13.90
N VAL A 222 2.57 -33.37 13.49
CA VAL A 222 1.10 -33.21 13.48
C VAL A 222 0.53 -33.18 12.07
N GLY A 223 1.38 -33.19 11.05
CA GLY A 223 0.95 -33.34 9.66
C GLY A 223 1.97 -32.82 8.65
N TYR A 224 1.73 -33.18 7.39
CA TYR A 224 2.44 -32.67 6.23
C TYR A 224 1.45 -31.94 5.30
N ASN A 225 1.92 -30.88 4.65
CA ASN A 225 1.20 -30.22 3.58
C ASN A 225 2.11 -30.11 2.36
N ASP A 226 1.72 -30.76 1.26
CA ASP A 226 2.37 -30.73 -0.05
C ASP A 226 1.48 -30.10 -1.13
N GLN A 227 0.39 -29.45 -0.75
CA GLN A 227 -0.55 -28.78 -1.65
C GLN A 227 -0.71 -27.32 -1.19
N PRO A 228 0.33 -26.48 -1.31
CA PRO A 228 0.23 -25.10 -0.88
C PRO A 228 -0.79 -24.33 -1.73
N GLU A 229 -1.56 -23.49 -1.06
CA GLU A 229 -2.39 -22.51 -1.74
C GLU A 229 -1.50 -21.44 -2.36
N LYS A 230 -1.74 -21.16 -3.64
CA LYS A 230 -1.05 -20.08 -4.37
C LYS A 230 0.47 -20.19 -4.27
N VAL A 231 1.01 -21.41 -4.28
CA VAL A 231 2.45 -21.74 -4.18
C VAL A 231 3.05 -21.52 -2.79
N PHE A 232 2.59 -20.52 -2.03
CA PHE A 232 3.29 -20.07 -0.84
C PHE A 232 2.63 -20.43 0.50
N LEU A 233 1.32 -20.67 0.54
CA LEU A 233 0.58 -20.81 1.81
C LEU A 233 0.26 -22.27 2.13
N TYR A 234 0.88 -22.80 3.17
CA TYR A 234 0.63 -24.13 3.71
C TYR A 234 -0.30 -24.00 4.92
N LYS A 235 -1.40 -24.75 4.91
CA LYS A 235 -2.43 -24.74 5.97
C LYS A 235 -2.45 -26.06 6.73
N PHE A 236 -2.57 -25.95 8.05
CA PHE A 236 -2.73 -27.08 8.96
C PHE A 236 -3.96 -26.83 9.85
N PRO A 237 -5.16 -27.29 9.44
CA PRO A 237 -6.38 -27.19 10.25
C PRO A 237 -6.38 -28.22 11.40
N GLY A 238 -7.28 -28.07 12.37
CA GLY A 238 -7.46 -29.07 13.43
C GLY A 238 -6.35 -29.09 14.48
N ILE A 239 -5.66 -27.97 14.69
CA ILE A 239 -4.54 -27.90 15.63
C ILE A 239 -5.05 -27.48 17.01
N ASN A 240 -4.73 -28.30 18.01
CA ASN A 240 -4.86 -27.95 19.42
C ASN A 240 -3.71 -27.03 19.84
N ILE A 241 -4.03 -25.76 20.07
CA ILE A 241 -3.06 -24.70 20.39
C ILE A 241 -2.74 -24.57 21.88
N MET A 242 -3.43 -25.31 22.74
CA MET A 242 -3.24 -25.28 24.20
C MET A 242 -2.06 -26.14 24.67
N GLN A 243 -1.04 -26.29 23.83
CA GLN A 243 0.11 -27.17 24.06
C GLN A 243 1.37 -26.31 24.20
N PRO A 244 1.70 -25.83 25.41
CA PRO A 244 2.91 -25.03 25.62
C PRO A 244 4.17 -25.83 25.28
N GLY A 245 5.26 -25.11 25.03
CA GLY A 245 6.54 -25.66 24.60
C GLY A 245 6.95 -25.00 23.30
N TYR A 246 6.83 -25.68 22.16
CA TYR A 246 7.11 -25.07 20.86
C TYR A 246 6.31 -25.68 19.73
N ILE A 247 6.16 -24.87 18.69
CA ILE A 247 5.73 -25.27 17.35
C ILE A 247 6.87 -25.05 16.38
N GLU A 248 7.03 -25.97 15.43
CA GLU A 248 8.09 -25.94 14.44
C GLU A 248 7.55 -26.33 13.06
N ALA A 249 7.91 -25.55 12.05
CA ALA A 249 7.70 -25.90 10.66
C ALA A 249 9.04 -26.32 10.04
N VAL A 250 9.04 -27.38 9.23
CA VAL A 250 10.20 -27.84 8.44
C VAL A 250 9.80 -27.89 6.98
N GLY A 251 10.51 -27.14 6.14
CA GLY A 251 10.30 -27.08 4.69
C GLY A 251 11.24 -28.03 3.96
N TYR A 252 10.67 -28.82 3.05
CA TYR A 252 11.37 -29.78 2.22
C TYR A 252 11.35 -29.35 0.75
N ASP A 253 12.44 -29.57 0.03
CA ASP A 253 12.53 -29.32 -1.41
C ASP A 253 11.88 -30.42 -2.25
N ALA A 254 11.91 -30.28 -3.57
CA ALA A 254 11.35 -31.26 -4.50
C ALA A 254 12.05 -32.64 -4.47
N GLN A 255 13.23 -32.75 -3.85
CA GLN A 255 13.96 -34.00 -3.66
C GLN A 255 13.66 -34.63 -2.28
N GLY A 256 12.82 -33.99 -1.46
CA GLY A 256 12.49 -34.46 -0.12
C GLY A 256 13.56 -34.15 0.92
N LYS A 257 14.51 -33.25 0.64
CA LYS A 257 15.53 -32.82 1.61
C LYS A 257 14.99 -31.65 2.43
N ALA A 258 15.19 -31.68 3.75
CA ALA A 258 14.92 -30.54 4.62
C ALA A 258 15.87 -29.38 4.28
N VAL A 259 15.31 -28.22 3.95
CA VAL A 259 16.06 -27.05 3.45
C VAL A 259 15.77 -25.76 4.22
N ALA A 260 14.70 -25.71 5.00
CA ALA A 260 14.36 -24.57 5.85
C ALA A 260 13.59 -25.03 7.10
N SER A 261 13.69 -24.28 8.21
CA SER A 261 12.83 -24.47 9.38
C SER A 261 12.56 -23.13 10.08
N HIS A 262 11.44 -23.06 10.80
CA HIS A 262 11.10 -21.93 11.67
C HIS A 262 10.41 -22.48 12.94
N LYS A 263 10.89 -22.04 14.10
CA LYS A 263 10.42 -22.50 15.41
C LYS A 263 9.95 -21.32 16.24
N ILE A 264 8.79 -21.46 16.87
CA ILE A 264 8.26 -20.50 17.83
C ILE A 264 8.07 -21.24 19.16
N GLU A 265 8.64 -20.68 20.22
CA GLU A 265 8.54 -21.22 21.57
C GLU A 265 7.53 -20.42 22.39
N THR A 266 6.86 -21.09 23.32
CA THR A 266 6.07 -20.44 24.35
C THR A 266 6.99 -19.62 25.24
N VAL A 267 6.72 -18.32 25.32
CA VAL A 267 7.45 -17.36 26.15
C VAL A 267 6.97 -17.45 27.60
N GLY A 268 7.87 -17.35 28.56
CA GLY A 268 7.55 -17.43 29.98
C GLY A 268 6.86 -16.18 30.51
N GLU A 269 6.65 -16.14 31.83
CA GLU A 269 6.19 -14.94 32.50
C GLU A 269 7.17 -13.78 32.30
N VAL A 270 6.62 -12.57 32.17
CA VAL A 270 7.39 -11.35 32.01
C VAL A 270 8.18 -11.05 33.28
N THR A 271 9.47 -10.71 33.12
CA THR A 271 10.34 -10.39 34.25
C THR A 271 11.03 -9.03 34.14
N GLU A 272 11.20 -8.48 32.93
CA GLU A 272 11.96 -7.25 32.74
C GLU A 272 11.52 -6.44 31.52
N ILE A 273 11.90 -5.16 31.51
CA ILE A 273 11.87 -4.29 30.33
C ILE A 273 13.29 -4.27 29.75
N ARG A 274 13.42 -4.53 28.45
CA ARG A 274 14.67 -4.37 27.70
C ARG A 274 14.61 -3.12 26.84
N LEU A 275 15.62 -2.25 27.00
CA LEU A 275 15.80 -1.04 26.20
C LEU A 275 17.02 -1.22 25.28
N THR A 276 16.81 -1.16 23.97
CA THR A 276 17.88 -1.28 22.97
C THR A 276 17.99 0.01 22.15
N PRO A 277 19.02 0.84 22.38
CA PRO A 277 19.19 2.09 21.65
C PRO A 277 19.78 1.81 20.26
N VAL A 278 19.28 2.53 19.26
CA VAL A 278 19.77 2.50 17.89
C VAL A 278 20.04 3.92 17.43
N THR A 279 21.21 4.12 16.83
CA THR A 279 21.67 5.40 16.29
C THR A 279 22.09 5.21 14.84
N GLY A 280 22.38 6.31 14.15
CA GLY A 280 22.99 6.23 12.83
C GLY A 280 24.38 5.57 12.87
N PRO A 281 24.95 5.22 11.70
CA PRO A 281 26.21 4.49 11.59
C PRO A 281 27.42 5.20 12.22
N GLU A 282 27.33 6.52 12.42
CA GLU A 282 28.38 7.32 13.04
C GLU A 282 28.09 7.65 14.52
N GLY A 283 27.04 7.06 15.10
CA GLY A 283 26.51 7.41 16.42
C GLY A 283 25.51 8.57 16.36
N LEU A 284 24.98 8.96 17.52
CA LEU A 284 24.09 10.12 17.65
C LEU A 284 24.90 11.42 17.62
N ARG A 285 24.62 12.32 16.67
CA ARG A 285 25.27 13.63 16.54
C ARG A 285 24.46 14.69 17.27
N ALA A 286 25.12 15.54 18.04
CA ALA A 286 24.52 16.71 18.68
C ALA A 286 24.37 17.88 17.69
N ASP A 287 23.67 17.65 16.57
CA ASP A 287 23.43 18.66 15.52
C ASP A 287 22.08 19.39 15.71
N GLY A 288 21.28 18.98 16.70
CA GLY A 288 19.94 19.50 16.96
C GLY A 288 18.81 18.85 16.15
N ALA A 289 19.12 17.88 15.29
CA ALA A 289 18.18 17.23 14.37
C ALA A 289 18.28 15.71 14.35
N ASP A 290 19.45 15.13 14.66
CA ASP A 290 19.70 13.70 14.63
C ASP A 290 18.83 12.96 15.64
N ILE A 291 18.38 11.77 15.25
CA ILE A 291 17.41 10.98 15.99
C ILE A 291 18.05 9.66 16.39
N ALA A 292 17.94 9.32 17.68
CA ALA A 292 18.07 7.95 18.13
C ALA A 292 16.67 7.39 18.39
N PHE A 293 16.52 6.09 18.19
CA PHE A 293 15.34 5.39 18.67
C PHE A 293 15.74 4.31 19.66
N ILE A 294 14.81 3.96 20.55
CA ILE A 294 15.00 2.93 21.56
C ILE A 294 13.90 1.91 21.33
N ASP A 295 14.29 0.70 20.98
CA ASP A 295 13.39 -0.45 21.02
C ASP A 295 13.09 -0.80 22.48
N VAL A 296 11.81 -0.88 22.80
CA VAL A 296 11.27 -1.18 24.12
C VAL A 296 10.60 -2.52 24.03
N GLU A 297 11.11 -3.49 24.77
CA GLU A 297 10.62 -4.86 24.75
C GLU A 297 10.32 -5.34 26.16
N VAL A 298 9.23 -6.07 26.30
CA VAL A 298 8.83 -6.71 27.54
C VAL A 298 9.16 -8.19 27.40
N VAL A 299 10.07 -8.69 28.24
CA VAL A 299 10.68 -10.00 28.02
C VAL A 299 10.61 -10.90 29.25
N ASP A 300 10.67 -12.20 29.01
CA ASP A 300 10.81 -13.21 30.05
C ASP A 300 12.26 -13.33 30.56
N ALA A 301 12.48 -14.22 31.54
CA ALA A 301 13.79 -14.46 32.13
C ALA A 301 14.84 -15.01 31.15
N GLN A 302 14.44 -15.45 29.95
CA GLN A 302 15.33 -15.90 28.87
C GLN A 302 15.55 -14.81 27.82
N GLY A 303 15.00 -13.61 28.01
CA GLY A 303 15.13 -12.48 27.09
C GLY A 303 14.24 -12.60 25.84
N ARG A 304 13.21 -13.45 25.85
CA ARG A 304 12.26 -13.61 24.74
C ARG A 304 11.10 -12.62 24.93
N VAL A 305 10.71 -11.94 23.85
CA VAL A 305 9.62 -10.95 23.89
C VAL A 305 8.29 -11.64 24.15
N TYR A 306 7.58 -11.22 25.20
CA TYR A 306 6.27 -11.77 25.53
C TYR A 306 5.20 -11.22 24.58
N PRO A 307 4.63 -12.05 23.68
CA PRO A 307 3.86 -11.56 22.54
C PRO A 307 2.47 -11.03 22.91
N LEU A 308 2.05 -11.17 24.17
CA LEU A 308 0.72 -10.81 24.66
C LEU A 308 0.74 -9.69 25.71
N ASP A 309 1.85 -8.94 25.79
CA ASP A 309 1.87 -7.73 26.61
C ASP A 309 1.22 -6.56 25.86
N TYR A 310 0.26 -5.92 26.53
CA TYR A 310 -0.49 -4.75 26.07
C TYR A 310 -0.47 -3.57 27.06
N GLU A 311 0.40 -3.64 28.08
CA GLU A 311 0.38 -2.70 29.21
C GLU A 311 1.15 -1.41 28.91
N ARG A 312 0.82 -0.35 29.67
CA ARG A 312 1.48 0.95 29.61
C ARG A 312 2.91 0.88 30.16
N ILE A 313 3.83 1.58 29.50
CA ILE A 313 5.21 1.79 29.88
C ILE A 313 5.47 3.30 29.87
N ASP A 314 5.86 3.84 31.01
CA ASP A 314 6.17 5.26 31.21
C ASP A 314 7.67 5.52 31.08
N PHE A 315 8.05 6.73 30.65
CA PHE A 315 9.43 7.12 30.37
C PHE A 315 9.82 8.42 31.08
N GLU A 316 11.05 8.44 31.59
CA GLU A 316 11.74 9.63 32.03
C GLU A 316 13.03 9.81 31.23
N ILE A 317 13.34 11.06 30.86
CA ILE A 317 14.56 11.41 30.13
C ILE A 317 15.37 12.47 30.89
N THR A 318 16.68 12.30 30.90
CA THR A 318 17.64 13.30 31.39
C THR A 318 18.79 13.48 30.39
N GLY A 319 19.36 14.69 30.33
CA GLY A 319 20.44 15.03 29.40
C GLY A 319 20.01 15.87 28.19
N PRO A 320 20.94 16.22 27.29
CA PRO A 320 20.72 17.20 26.23
C PRO A 320 19.98 16.60 25.01
N ALA A 321 18.69 16.29 25.19
CA ALA A 321 17.81 15.79 24.13
C ALA A 321 16.35 16.17 24.37
N THR A 322 15.54 16.07 23.31
CA THR A 322 14.08 16.14 23.39
C THR A 322 13.50 14.75 23.15
N PHE A 323 12.71 14.25 24.09
CA PHE A 323 11.94 13.02 23.88
C PHE A 323 10.78 13.30 22.94
N LEU A 324 10.60 12.45 21.93
CA LEU A 324 9.55 12.58 20.93
C LEU A 324 8.42 11.56 21.15
N GLY A 325 8.56 10.67 22.14
CA GLY A 325 7.63 9.60 22.42
C GLY A 325 7.65 8.50 21.37
N GLY A 326 6.56 7.74 21.30
CA GLY A 326 6.35 6.65 20.35
C GLY A 326 4.99 6.72 19.69
N TYR A 327 4.40 5.56 19.42
CA TYR A 327 3.11 5.46 18.76
C TYR A 327 2.34 4.25 19.26
N ASN A 328 1.03 4.39 19.38
CA ASN A 328 0.10 3.29 19.54
C ASN A 328 -0.99 3.34 18.47
N SER A 329 -1.25 2.20 17.83
CA SER A 329 -2.12 2.12 16.65
C SER A 329 -3.58 2.36 16.99
N GLY A 330 -4.06 1.66 18.02
CA GLY A 330 -5.46 1.65 18.43
C GLY A 330 -5.83 2.65 19.51
N ILE A 331 -4.88 3.48 19.97
CA ILE A 331 -5.12 4.48 21.02
C ILE A 331 -5.29 5.85 20.36
N LYS A 332 -6.53 6.32 20.27
CA LYS A 332 -6.84 7.65 19.75
C LYS A 332 -6.54 8.73 20.78
N ASP A 333 -5.27 8.97 21.03
CA ASP A 333 -4.83 10.11 21.82
C ASP A 333 -4.63 11.34 20.91
N LEU A 334 -5.51 12.33 21.05
CA LEU A 334 -5.40 13.62 20.36
C LEU A 334 -4.48 14.60 21.11
N GLY A 335 -4.03 14.26 22.32
CA GLY A 335 -3.20 15.09 23.20
C GLY A 335 -1.70 14.96 22.97
N HIS A 336 -1.24 13.85 22.38
CA HIS A 336 0.18 13.55 22.14
C HIS A 336 1.01 13.54 23.42
N ASP A 337 0.57 12.82 24.45
CA ASP A 337 1.41 12.58 25.62
C ASP A 337 2.63 11.74 25.21
N VAL A 338 3.81 12.36 25.23
CA VAL A 338 5.04 11.75 24.71
C VAL A 338 5.73 10.83 25.71
N ASP A 339 5.30 10.81 26.96
CA ASP A 339 6.01 10.18 28.09
C ASP A 339 5.60 8.72 28.35
N TYR A 340 4.72 8.13 27.52
CA TYR A 340 4.40 6.71 27.61
C TYR A 340 4.12 6.08 26.25
N VAL A 341 4.15 4.75 26.23
CA VAL A 341 3.60 3.92 25.16
C VAL A 341 2.95 2.68 25.77
N TYR A 342 2.05 2.02 25.06
CA TYR A 342 1.66 0.64 25.37
C TYR A 342 2.60 -0.32 24.64
N ALA A 343 3.06 -1.37 25.33
CA ALA A 343 3.68 -2.51 24.65
C ALA A 343 2.64 -3.07 23.69
N GLU A 344 2.83 -3.04 22.38
CA GLU A 344 1.90 -3.69 21.46
C GLU A 344 2.53 -5.04 21.09
N CYS A 345 1.92 -6.13 21.50
CA CYS A 345 2.49 -7.47 21.35
C CYS A 345 3.89 -7.60 22.00
N GLY A 346 4.06 -7.06 23.21
CA GLY A 346 5.34 -7.10 23.92
C GLY A 346 6.39 -6.08 23.50
N THR A 347 6.11 -5.24 22.50
CA THR A 347 7.11 -4.29 21.99
C THR A 347 6.54 -2.94 21.56
N ASN A 348 7.35 -1.90 21.70
CA ASN A 348 7.15 -0.62 21.07
C ASN A 348 8.51 0.07 20.81
N ARG A 349 8.49 1.25 20.22
CA ARG A 349 9.69 2.05 19.94
C ARG A 349 9.41 3.52 20.24
N VAL A 350 10.36 4.13 20.93
CA VAL A 350 10.34 5.56 21.24
C VAL A 350 11.53 6.26 20.60
N PHE A 351 11.39 7.57 20.37
CA PHE A 351 12.37 8.39 19.67
C PHE A 351 12.84 9.53 20.55
N LEU A 352 14.09 9.91 20.38
CA LEU A 352 14.63 11.14 20.93
C LEU A 352 15.42 11.89 19.86
N ARG A 353 15.36 13.21 19.91
CA ARG A 353 16.15 14.10 19.06
C ARG A 353 17.26 14.72 19.89
N ALA A 354 18.49 14.63 19.41
CA ALA A 354 19.63 15.24 20.07
C ALA A 354 19.49 16.77 20.11
N ALA A 355 19.93 17.41 21.19
CA ALA A 355 20.16 18.85 21.21
C ALA A 355 21.46 19.21 20.46
N ARG A 356 21.81 20.50 20.45
CA ARG A 356 23.11 20.98 19.93
C ARG A 356 24.26 20.84 20.94
N GLU A 357 23.92 20.59 22.21
CA GLU A 357 24.89 20.27 23.24
C GLU A 357 25.13 18.76 23.24
N ALA A 358 26.40 18.36 23.19
CA ALA A 358 26.79 16.97 23.28
C ALA A 358 26.86 16.52 24.74
N GLY A 359 26.44 15.30 25.04
CA GLY A 359 26.49 14.77 26.39
C GLY A 359 25.79 13.43 26.57
N PRO A 360 25.81 12.88 27.79
CA PRO A 360 25.05 11.68 28.13
C PRO A 360 23.56 11.98 28.19
N ILE A 361 22.76 11.14 27.54
CA ILE A 361 21.30 11.17 27.55
C ILE A 361 20.83 9.85 28.16
N THR A 362 20.17 9.90 29.31
CA THR A 362 19.66 8.69 29.98
C THR A 362 18.14 8.64 29.84
N VAL A 363 17.64 7.50 29.37
CA VAL A 363 16.22 7.18 29.28
C VAL A 363 15.92 6.05 30.25
N THR A 364 14.93 6.25 31.11
CA THR A 364 14.43 5.25 32.07
C THR A 364 13.00 4.89 31.70
N ALA A 365 12.69 3.60 31.66
CA ALA A 365 11.37 3.06 31.43
C ALA A 365 10.84 2.36 32.69
N THR A 366 9.56 2.57 32.99
CA THR A 366 8.89 1.98 34.15
C THR A 366 7.55 1.38 33.78
N ARG A 367 7.23 0.22 34.36
CA ARG A 367 5.93 -0.43 34.26
C ARG A 367 5.58 -1.08 35.60
N PRO A 368 4.35 -0.95 36.11
CA PRO A 368 3.93 -1.61 37.34
C PRO A 368 4.22 -3.11 37.33
N GLY A 369 4.83 -3.61 38.41
CA GLY A 369 5.15 -5.03 38.58
C GLY A 369 6.51 -5.47 38.01
N LEU A 370 7.23 -4.60 37.28
CA LEU A 370 8.56 -4.88 36.75
C LEU A 370 9.63 -3.95 37.34
N PRO A 371 10.89 -4.39 37.44
CA PRO A 371 12.01 -3.50 37.73
C PRO A 371 12.14 -2.40 36.65
N PRO A 372 12.51 -1.16 37.02
CA PRO A 372 12.80 -0.12 36.05
C PRO A 372 14.03 -0.49 35.20
N ALA A 373 14.02 -0.08 33.94
CA ALA A 373 15.15 -0.26 33.03
C ALA A 373 15.67 1.11 32.57
N SER A 374 16.99 1.26 32.46
CA SER A 374 17.60 2.51 31.99
C SER A 374 18.68 2.24 30.94
N VAL A 375 18.81 3.16 29.98
CA VAL A 375 19.90 3.15 29.00
C VAL A 375 20.46 4.55 28.80
N THR A 376 21.77 4.65 28.59
CA THR A 376 22.45 5.92 28.31
C THR A 376 22.99 5.93 26.88
N ILE A 377 22.62 6.95 26.11
CA ILE A 377 23.14 7.25 24.77
C ILE A 377 24.06 8.47 24.88
N TYR A 378 25.23 8.43 24.25
CA TYR A 378 26.15 9.56 24.22
C TYR A 378 26.04 10.28 22.89
N SER A 379 25.54 11.51 22.89
CA SER A 379 25.57 12.37 21.70
C SER A 379 26.97 12.93 21.51
N LYS A 380 27.47 12.90 20.27
CA LYS A 380 28.80 13.38 19.89
C LYS A 380 28.75 14.84 19.48
N PRO A 381 29.77 15.67 19.82
CA PRO A 381 29.87 17.02 19.30
C PRO A 381 29.76 17.05 17.78
N PHE A 382 28.99 17.99 17.25
CA PHE A 382 28.84 18.19 15.83
C PHE A 382 29.58 19.46 15.38
N PRO A 383 30.64 19.35 14.56
CA PRO A 383 31.46 20.50 14.20
C PRO A 383 30.70 21.43 13.27
N VAL A 384 30.58 22.68 13.72
CA VAL A 384 30.09 23.83 12.97
C VAL A 384 31.16 24.92 12.98
N ASP A 385 31.36 25.58 11.85
CA ASP A 385 32.26 26.72 11.79
C ASP A 385 31.64 27.98 12.42
N ALA A 386 32.41 29.07 12.47
CA ALA A 386 31.97 30.34 13.07
C ALA A 386 30.76 30.97 12.36
N SER A 387 30.43 30.54 11.15
CA SER A 387 29.23 30.97 10.42
C SER A 387 28.00 30.09 10.68
N GLY A 388 28.16 29.01 11.44
CA GLY A 388 27.10 28.02 11.69
C GLY A 388 26.95 26.98 10.58
N LEU A 389 27.92 26.89 9.66
CA LEU A 389 27.90 25.91 8.56
C LEU A 389 28.77 24.70 8.89
N THR A 390 28.49 23.59 8.23
CA THR A 390 29.30 22.38 8.29
C THR A 390 29.45 21.77 6.90
N ARG A 391 30.54 21.04 6.69
CA ARG A 391 30.74 20.21 5.49
C ARG A 391 30.37 18.75 5.72
N LEU A 392 30.00 18.38 6.94
CA LEU A 392 29.52 17.04 7.24
C LEU A 392 28.12 16.85 6.67
N MET A 393 27.98 15.87 5.79
CA MET A 393 26.68 15.49 5.24
C MET A 393 25.88 14.67 6.27
N PRO A 394 24.54 14.61 6.13
CA PRO A 394 23.73 13.67 6.89
C PRO A 394 24.29 12.25 6.76
N GLN A 395 24.43 11.56 7.90
CA GLN A 395 24.89 10.18 7.91
C GLN A 395 23.91 9.27 7.17
N VAL A 396 24.43 8.32 6.39
CA VAL A 396 23.62 7.37 5.61
C VAL A 396 24.11 5.95 5.86
N TYR A 397 23.20 4.99 5.86
CA TYR A 397 23.57 3.58 5.92
C TYR A 397 24.21 3.20 4.57
N SER A 398 25.51 2.92 4.58
CA SER A 398 26.32 2.70 3.37
C SER A 398 26.36 1.24 2.92
N GLU A 399 25.31 0.45 3.20
CA GLU A 399 25.15 -0.82 2.51
C GLU A 399 24.91 -0.55 1.03
N ILE A 400 25.95 -0.79 0.22
CA ILE A 400 25.88 -0.79 -1.23
C ILE A 400 24.86 -1.86 -1.59
N TYR A 401 23.66 -1.41 -1.97
CA TYR A 401 22.65 -2.27 -2.58
C TYR A 401 23.34 -3.00 -3.75
N GLN A 402 23.59 -4.31 -3.61
CA GLN A 402 24.01 -5.10 -4.76
C GLN A 402 22.84 -5.01 -5.73
N ALA A 403 23.05 -4.33 -6.86
CA ALA A 403 22.03 -4.24 -7.89
C ALA A 403 21.51 -5.66 -8.17
N PRO A 404 20.18 -5.87 -8.23
CA PRO A 404 19.63 -7.20 -8.45
C PRO A 404 20.27 -7.80 -9.70
N LYS A 405 20.66 -9.08 -9.62
CA LYS A 405 21.23 -9.80 -10.77
C LYS A 405 20.24 -9.69 -11.93
N ARG A 406 20.66 -9.07 -13.04
CA ARG A 406 19.86 -9.05 -14.27
C ARG A 406 19.66 -10.49 -14.71
N VAL A 407 18.41 -10.95 -14.71
CA VAL A 407 18.05 -12.22 -15.35
C VAL A 407 17.95 -11.93 -16.85
N PRO A 408 18.79 -12.53 -17.71
CA PRO A 408 18.69 -12.32 -19.14
C PRO A 408 17.34 -12.85 -19.63
N CYS A 409 16.46 -11.95 -20.06
CA CYS A 409 15.22 -12.30 -20.75
C CYS A 409 15.33 -11.70 -22.16
N PRO A 410 15.38 -12.52 -23.22
CA PRO A 410 15.32 -12.00 -24.58
C PRO A 410 13.99 -11.25 -24.73
N LEU A 411 14.07 -9.93 -24.86
CA LEU A 411 12.89 -9.13 -25.16
C LEU A 411 12.43 -9.50 -26.58
N PRO A 412 11.11 -9.71 -26.81
CA PRO A 412 10.60 -9.80 -28.16
C PRO A 412 10.93 -8.51 -28.93
N GLU A 413 11.03 -8.59 -30.27
CA GLU A 413 11.21 -7.40 -31.11
C GLU A 413 10.15 -6.35 -30.75
N LEU A 414 10.61 -5.17 -30.35
CA LEU A 414 9.75 -4.04 -30.05
C LEU A 414 9.11 -3.59 -31.37
N THR A 415 7.82 -3.90 -31.56
CA THR A 415 7.05 -3.26 -32.63
C THR A 415 6.83 -1.81 -32.25
N ASP A 416 7.12 -0.86 -33.16
CA ASP A 416 6.72 0.52 -32.93
C ASP A 416 5.20 0.58 -32.80
N VAL A 417 4.74 0.92 -31.60
CA VAL A 417 3.31 0.90 -31.27
C VAL A 417 2.59 2.10 -31.91
N SER A 418 3.33 3.14 -32.29
CA SER A 418 2.76 4.32 -32.94
C SER A 418 2.07 3.98 -34.27
N ASP A 419 2.60 3.00 -35.00
CA ASP A 419 2.05 2.53 -36.29
C ASP A 419 0.76 1.69 -36.15
N LEU A 420 0.42 1.27 -34.93
CA LEU A 420 -0.73 0.39 -34.63
C LEU A 420 -1.90 1.12 -33.99
N ILE A 421 -1.73 2.39 -33.61
CA ILE A 421 -2.83 3.22 -33.12
C ILE A 421 -3.70 3.58 -34.31
N VAL A 422 -4.89 2.98 -34.39
CA VAL A 422 -5.85 3.30 -35.45
C VAL A 422 -6.33 4.74 -35.24
N LYS A 423 -5.88 5.68 -36.08
CA LYS A 423 -6.56 6.96 -36.28
C LYS A 423 -7.92 6.65 -36.92
N GLN A 424 -8.96 6.51 -36.11
CA GLN A 424 -10.31 6.37 -36.65
C GLN A 424 -10.78 7.75 -37.14
N THR A 425 -11.17 7.89 -38.40
CA THR A 425 -11.78 9.13 -38.87
C THR A 425 -13.24 9.16 -38.46
N ILE A 426 -13.64 10.11 -37.61
CA ILE A 426 -15.05 10.40 -37.33
C ILE A 426 -15.50 11.54 -38.25
N ARG A 427 -16.65 11.34 -38.89
CA ARG A 427 -17.34 12.35 -39.68
C ARG A 427 -18.31 13.10 -38.77
N VAL A 428 -18.23 14.43 -38.77
CA VAL A 428 -19.10 15.28 -37.95
C VAL A 428 -20.17 15.89 -38.84
N PHE A 429 -21.42 15.88 -38.38
CA PHE A 429 -22.58 16.40 -39.09
C PHE A 429 -23.27 17.48 -38.26
N VAL A 430 -23.66 18.57 -38.90
CA VAL A 430 -24.56 19.58 -38.33
C VAL A 430 -25.84 19.58 -39.17
N ASP A 431 -26.98 19.24 -38.56
CA ASP A 431 -28.26 19.04 -39.23
C ASP A 431 -28.14 18.19 -40.51
N ASP A 432 -27.56 16.99 -40.37
CA ASP A 432 -27.29 16.01 -41.43
C ASP A 432 -26.35 16.46 -42.55
N GLN A 433 -25.74 17.64 -42.44
CA GLN A 433 -24.69 18.10 -43.35
C GLN A 433 -23.31 17.88 -42.75
N GLU A 434 -22.47 17.12 -43.46
CA GLU A 434 -21.09 16.89 -43.03
C GLU A 434 -20.31 18.20 -42.95
N VAL A 435 -19.54 18.35 -41.88
CA VAL A 435 -18.58 19.43 -41.68
C VAL A 435 -17.30 19.05 -42.42
N ASP A 436 -16.93 19.84 -43.42
CA ASP A 436 -15.65 19.66 -44.11
C ASP A 436 -14.51 20.21 -43.24
N PHE A 437 -13.75 19.31 -42.65
CA PHE A 437 -12.56 19.65 -41.86
C PHE A 437 -11.29 19.76 -42.68
N GLY A 438 -11.31 19.45 -43.98
CA GLY A 438 -10.12 19.41 -44.83
C GLY A 438 -9.36 18.07 -44.74
N LYS A 439 -8.40 17.88 -45.66
CA LYS A 439 -7.58 16.65 -45.74
C LYS A 439 -6.67 16.54 -44.51
N ASP A 440 -6.57 15.32 -43.96
CA ASP A 440 -5.72 14.95 -42.81
C ASP A 440 -6.06 15.62 -41.46
N LEU A 441 -7.23 16.27 -41.37
CA LEU A 441 -7.73 16.94 -40.16
C LEU A 441 -8.83 16.12 -39.46
N SER A 442 -8.79 14.79 -39.63
CA SER A 442 -9.84 13.88 -39.18
C SER A 442 -10.00 13.83 -37.66
N ALA A 443 -11.26 13.77 -37.24
CA ALA A 443 -11.63 14.03 -35.87
C ALA A 443 -11.67 12.75 -35.01
N TYR A 444 -10.53 12.22 -34.57
CA TYR A 444 -10.55 11.34 -33.39
C TYR A 444 -9.23 11.33 -32.65
N ARG A 445 -9.30 11.74 -31.39
CA ARG A 445 -8.27 11.49 -30.39
C ARG A 445 -8.99 11.08 -29.11
N MET A 446 -8.60 9.95 -28.54
CA MET A 446 -9.17 9.37 -27.31
C MET A 446 -10.64 8.93 -27.38
N VAL A 447 -11.50 9.32 -26.42
CA VAL A 447 -12.87 8.81 -26.20
C VAL A 447 -13.96 9.73 -26.77
N GLY A 448 -13.57 10.88 -27.34
CA GLY A 448 -14.47 11.93 -27.81
C GLY A 448 -14.23 12.30 -29.27
N VAL A 449 -15.04 13.22 -29.77
CA VAL A 449 -14.83 13.83 -31.08
C VAL A 449 -13.92 15.02 -30.87
N TYR A 450 -12.72 14.96 -31.45
CA TYR A 450 -11.71 16.01 -31.33
C TYR A 450 -11.32 16.46 -32.72
N GLY A 451 -11.47 17.74 -33.04
CA GLY A 451 -11.27 18.19 -34.42
C GLY A 451 -11.11 19.71 -34.54
N PRO A 452 -10.91 20.21 -35.77
CA PRO A 452 -10.77 21.64 -36.03
C PRO A 452 -11.92 22.46 -35.47
N ALA A 453 -11.60 23.45 -34.64
CA ALA A 453 -12.59 24.28 -33.97
C ALA A 453 -13.35 25.16 -34.97
N PHE A 454 -12.63 25.94 -35.78
CA PHE A 454 -13.24 27.02 -36.57
C PHE A 454 -14.22 26.53 -37.64
N PRO A 455 -13.92 25.52 -38.48
CA PRO A 455 -14.89 25.04 -39.47
C PRO A 455 -16.20 24.55 -38.86
N LEU A 456 -16.12 23.94 -37.67
CA LEU A 456 -17.30 23.52 -36.93
C LEU A 456 -18.08 24.72 -36.38
N LEU A 457 -17.40 25.65 -35.70
CA LEU A 457 -18.04 26.81 -35.09
C LEU A 457 -18.70 27.70 -36.15
N ASP A 458 -18.05 27.87 -37.31
CA ASP A 458 -18.61 28.56 -38.47
C ASP A 458 -19.88 27.86 -38.98
N LYS A 459 -19.86 26.53 -39.09
CA LYS A 459 -21.02 25.73 -39.53
C LYS A 459 -22.18 25.81 -38.54
N LEU A 460 -21.89 25.84 -37.23
CA LEU A 460 -22.90 26.01 -36.18
C LEU A 460 -23.48 27.43 -36.16
N GLY A 461 -22.78 28.41 -36.72
CA GLY A 461 -23.20 29.81 -36.74
C GLY A 461 -23.15 30.47 -35.37
N VAL A 462 -22.18 30.09 -34.53
CA VAL A 462 -22.00 30.63 -33.17
C VAL A 462 -21.01 31.80 -33.14
N GLU A 463 -21.15 32.70 -32.17
CA GLU A 463 -20.18 33.77 -31.94
C GLU A 463 -18.94 33.18 -31.24
N TYR A 464 -17.74 33.42 -31.76
CA TYR A 464 -16.51 33.00 -31.08
C TYR A 464 -15.36 33.99 -31.27
N HIS A 465 -14.39 33.92 -30.37
CA HIS A 465 -13.15 34.67 -30.41
C HIS A 465 -11.99 33.78 -29.95
N PHE A 466 -10.89 33.77 -30.71
CA PHE A 466 -9.64 33.13 -30.31
C PHE A 466 -8.57 34.20 -30.08
N ALA A 467 -8.16 34.36 -28.83
CA ALA A 467 -7.09 35.28 -28.44
C ALA A 467 -5.73 34.59 -28.59
N GLU A 468 -5.06 34.80 -29.72
CA GLU A 468 -3.81 34.09 -30.08
C GLU A 468 -2.70 34.21 -29.02
N ARG A 469 -2.50 35.39 -28.42
CA ARG A 469 -1.45 35.58 -27.40
C ARG A 469 -1.71 34.80 -26.12
N GLU A 470 -2.98 34.68 -25.75
CA GLU A 470 -3.44 33.99 -24.54
C GLU A 470 -3.75 32.52 -24.82
N GLN A 471 -3.70 32.13 -26.09
CA GLN A 471 -4.10 30.82 -26.60
C GLN A 471 -5.48 30.40 -26.10
N LYS A 472 -6.42 31.36 -26.01
CA LYS A 472 -7.72 31.19 -25.38
C LYS A 472 -8.83 31.25 -26.41
N LEU A 473 -9.69 30.24 -26.43
CA LEU A 473 -10.94 30.21 -27.19
C LEU A 473 -12.12 30.57 -26.29
N THR A 474 -12.93 31.53 -26.73
CA THR A 474 -14.22 31.89 -26.12
C THR A 474 -15.32 31.71 -27.15
N VAL A 475 -16.36 30.93 -26.85
CA VAL A 475 -17.50 30.65 -27.73
C VAL A 475 -18.81 31.00 -27.01
N LYS A 476 -19.77 31.62 -27.70
CA LYS A 476 -21.06 32.02 -27.14
C LYS A 476 -22.22 31.49 -27.97
N HIS A 477 -23.21 30.91 -27.29
CA HIS A 477 -24.45 30.44 -27.90
C HIS A 477 -25.56 30.28 -26.86
N GLY A 478 -26.78 30.72 -27.16
CA GLY A 478 -27.97 30.43 -26.32
C GLY A 478 -27.88 30.88 -24.86
N GLY A 479 -27.09 31.93 -24.55
CA GLY A 479 -26.83 32.39 -23.19
C GLY A 479 -25.66 31.68 -22.48
N ASN A 480 -25.06 30.67 -23.11
CA ASN A 480 -23.85 30.00 -22.63
C ASN A 480 -22.58 30.67 -23.19
N VAL A 481 -21.59 30.86 -22.35
CA VAL A 481 -20.23 31.29 -22.68
C VAL A 481 -19.27 30.18 -22.29
N ILE A 482 -18.56 29.65 -23.28
CA ILE A 482 -17.60 28.57 -23.13
C ILE A 482 -16.19 29.12 -23.31
N GLU A 483 -15.30 28.84 -22.37
CA GLU A 483 -13.90 29.26 -22.45
C GLU A 483 -12.94 28.10 -22.22
N THR A 484 -11.93 27.97 -23.07
CA THR A 484 -10.86 26.95 -22.92
C THR A 484 -9.55 27.48 -23.50
N ARG A 485 -8.41 26.87 -23.13
CA ARG A 485 -7.07 27.33 -23.52
C ARG A 485 -6.21 26.19 -24.06
N VAL A 486 -5.31 26.50 -24.98
CA VAL A 486 -4.36 25.50 -25.51
C VAL A 486 -3.50 24.92 -24.40
N ALA A 487 -3.32 23.61 -24.41
CA ALA A 487 -2.60 22.82 -23.40
C ALA A 487 -3.18 22.91 -21.98
N ASP A 488 -4.44 23.34 -21.85
CA ASP A 488 -5.17 23.40 -20.59
C ASP A 488 -6.40 22.46 -20.67
N SER A 489 -6.61 21.65 -19.64
CA SER A 489 -7.76 20.74 -19.55
C SER A 489 -9.00 21.39 -18.94
N ASP A 490 -8.91 22.66 -18.56
CA ASP A 490 -10.04 23.40 -18.01
C ASP A 490 -10.97 23.90 -19.13
N LEU A 491 -12.26 23.74 -18.89
CA LEU A 491 -13.34 24.28 -19.71
C LEU A 491 -14.30 25.06 -18.79
N TYR A 492 -14.47 26.35 -19.02
CA TYR A 492 -15.39 27.16 -18.21
C TYR A 492 -16.71 27.32 -18.93
N ILE A 493 -17.81 27.01 -18.24
CA ILE A 493 -19.18 27.21 -18.73
C ILE A 493 -19.80 28.31 -17.87
N ASN A 494 -20.02 29.49 -18.45
CA ASN A 494 -20.54 30.67 -17.74
C ASN A 494 -19.69 31.01 -16.49
N GLY A 495 -18.37 30.86 -16.58
CA GLY A 495 -17.43 31.07 -15.48
C GLY A 495 -17.36 29.94 -14.45
N VAL A 496 -18.17 28.88 -14.59
CA VAL A 496 -18.10 27.69 -13.73
C VAL A 496 -17.07 26.70 -14.30
N PRO A 497 -16.10 26.23 -13.50
CA PRO A 497 -15.12 25.25 -13.95
C PRO A 497 -15.77 23.92 -14.31
N GLY A 498 -15.43 23.41 -15.49
CA GLY A 498 -15.66 22.06 -15.98
C GLY A 498 -14.36 21.47 -16.53
N THR A 499 -14.40 20.21 -16.97
CA THR A 499 -13.22 19.52 -17.50
C THR A 499 -13.50 18.99 -18.90
N ILE A 500 -12.49 19.07 -19.77
CA ILE A 500 -12.43 18.38 -21.07
C ILE A 500 -11.51 17.17 -20.93
N ASN A 501 -11.81 16.09 -21.66
CA ASN A 501 -11.00 14.88 -21.62
C ASN A 501 -9.70 15.05 -22.40
N ASP A 502 -9.68 15.90 -23.43
CA ASP A 502 -8.49 16.27 -24.20
C ASP A 502 -8.35 17.80 -24.28
N TRP A 503 -7.13 18.30 -24.07
CA TRP A 503 -6.88 19.74 -24.11
C TRP A 503 -6.90 20.28 -25.56
N PRO A 504 -7.27 21.55 -25.77
CA PRO A 504 -7.12 22.20 -27.07
C PRO A 504 -5.65 22.23 -27.49
N GLU A 505 -5.38 22.04 -28.77
CA GLU A 505 -4.04 21.99 -29.33
C GLU A 505 -4.01 22.64 -30.71
N ILE A 506 -2.89 23.26 -31.07
CA ILE A 506 -2.66 23.74 -32.44
C ILE A 506 -1.91 22.65 -33.22
N ILE A 507 -2.59 22.04 -34.19
CA ILE A 507 -2.04 21.00 -35.06
C ILE A 507 -1.98 21.58 -36.47
N ASN A 508 -0.79 21.62 -37.06
CA ASN A 508 -0.56 22.19 -38.41
C ASN A 508 -1.13 23.61 -38.57
N GLY A 509 -1.05 24.43 -37.51
CA GLY A 509 -1.57 25.80 -37.51
C GLY A 509 -3.08 25.94 -37.30
N VAL A 510 -3.80 24.84 -37.04
CA VAL A 510 -5.24 24.84 -36.81
C VAL A 510 -5.54 24.48 -35.36
N LEU A 511 -6.34 25.31 -34.68
CA LEU A 511 -6.84 25.00 -33.34
C LEU A 511 -7.80 23.82 -33.40
N HIS A 512 -7.50 22.78 -32.64
CA HIS A 512 -8.37 21.64 -32.42
C HIS A 512 -8.94 21.68 -30.99
N ILE A 513 -10.18 21.22 -30.84
CA ILE A 513 -10.90 21.17 -29.57
C ILE A 513 -11.66 19.84 -29.44
N GLU A 514 -12.01 19.47 -28.21
CA GLU A 514 -12.93 18.36 -27.96
C GLU A 514 -14.38 18.78 -28.28
N ILE A 515 -14.77 18.62 -29.54
CA ILE A 515 -16.10 18.85 -30.10
C ILE A 515 -17.19 18.21 -29.23
N SER A 516 -16.98 16.97 -28.77
CA SER A 516 -17.97 16.23 -27.97
C SER A 516 -18.20 16.79 -26.56
N THR A 517 -17.40 17.74 -26.11
CA THR A 517 -17.59 18.43 -24.83
C THR A 517 -18.00 19.88 -25.04
N VAL A 518 -17.34 20.59 -25.96
CA VAL A 518 -17.63 22.01 -26.24
C VAL A 518 -19.03 22.18 -26.82
N VAL A 519 -19.46 21.33 -27.76
CA VAL A 519 -20.75 21.50 -28.45
C VAL A 519 -21.95 21.28 -27.52
N PRO A 520 -22.02 20.20 -26.71
CA PRO A 520 -23.09 20.05 -25.74
C PRO A 520 -23.11 21.18 -24.70
N ALA A 521 -21.94 21.68 -24.29
CA ALA A 521 -21.85 22.80 -23.34
C ALA A 521 -22.42 24.11 -23.90
N LEU A 522 -22.42 24.28 -25.23
CA LEU A 522 -23.09 25.38 -25.92
C LEU A 522 -24.62 25.21 -25.99
N GLY A 523 -25.15 24.10 -25.49
CA GLY A 523 -26.59 23.80 -25.46
C GLY A 523 -27.13 23.04 -26.68
N PHE A 524 -26.25 22.61 -27.60
CA PHE A 524 -26.67 21.81 -28.75
C PHE A 524 -26.97 20.37 -28.34
N LYS A 525 -27.91 19.73 -29.05
CA LYS A 525 -28.16 18.30 -28.90
C LYS A 525 -27.19 17.53 -29.78
N THR A 526 -26.62 16.46 -29.23
CA THR A 526 -25.65 15.64 -29.96
C THR A 526 -25.91 14.16 -29.79
N TYR A 527 -25.60 13.37 -30.80
CA TYR A 527 -25.70 11.90 -30.72
C TYR A 527 -24.72 11.22 -31.68
N TRP A 528 -24.47 9.93 -31.44
CA TRP A 528 -23.63 9.09 -32.27
C TRP A 528 -24.47 8.29 -33.27
N GLY A 529 -23.97 8.13 -34.49
CA GLY A 529 -24.50 7.17 -35.46
C GLY A 529 -24.27 5.73 -35.00
N GLU A 530 -25.04 4.78 -35.56
CA GLU A 530 -25.05 3.37 -35.14
C GLU A 530 -23.66 2.70 -35.22
N ASN A 531 -22.85 3.10 -36.20
CA ASN A 531 -21.49 2.57 -36.43
C ASN A 531 -20.40 3.24 -35.57
N LYS A 532 -20.76 4.25 -34.76
CA LYS A 532 -19.85 5.12 -33.96
C LYS A 532 -18.73 5.81 -34.77
N ARG A 533 -18.90 5.97 -36.08
CA ARG A 533 -18.00 6.72 -36.97
C ARG A 533 -18.58 8.07 -37.41
N GLU A 534 -19.79 8.37 -36.97
CA GLU A 534 -20.54 9.55 -37.36
C GLU A 534 -21.05 10.22 -36.07
N TYR A 535 -20.82 11.53 -35.95
CA TYR A 535 -21.24 12.33 -34.81
C TYR A 535 -22.14 13.45 -35.29
N TYR A 536 -23.35 13.49 -34.76
CA TYR A 536 -24.40 14.38 -35.20
C TYR A 536 -24.64 15.48 -34.17
N ILE A 537 -24.77 16.69 -34.66
CA ILE A 537 -25.10 17.89 -33.91
C ILE A 537 -26.39 18.45 -34.50
N VAL A 538 -27.37 18.70 -33.64
CA VAL A 538 -28.67 19.26 -34.00
C VAL A 538 -28.78 20.64 -33.37
N ARG A 539 -29.09 21.64 -34.19
CA ARG A 539 -29.25 23.03 -33.75
C ARG A 539 -30.47 23.25 -32.86
#